data_AF-R5Y844-F1
#
_entry.id   AF-R5Y844-F1
#
_cell.length_a   1.000
_cell.length_b   1.000
_cell.length_c   1.000
_cell.angle_alpha   90.00
_cell.angle_beta   90.00
_cell.angle_gamma   90.00
#
_symmetry.space_group_name_H-M   'P 1'
#
loop_
_entity.id
_entity.type
_entity.pdbx_description
1 polymer ?
#
loop_
_entity_poly.entity_id
_entity_poly.type
_entity_poly.pdbx_seq_one_letter_code
_entity_poly.pdbx_strand_id
1 'polypeptide(L)'
;MDYNRSNIKRCVYIKGKQIKITNKEFDDILLKSKISFLSYVKDNTNNDPNGISYNKWCKDKLELINKNTNDTTSLKVGAIYWVDLGYNIGSELRKLRPAILWRSASNKKMWTAIPLTSKHKDDNYYFHYDLIDKKLGTARLENLINISSNRIREPYYINNKIATITKKDNDAILKIIKKYYAFEETKEANITIRKQKTIYNKSKENREKVLT
;
A
#
# COMPACT_ATOMS: atom_id res chain seq x y z
N MET A 1 10.76 -21.30 -6.78
CA MET A 1 9.87 -22.46 -6.98
C MET A 1 8.48 -22.05 -6.50
N ASP A 2 7.64 -21.57 -7.42
CA ASP A 2 6.25 -21.22 -7.11
C ASP A 2 5.43 -22.50 -7.00
N TYR A 3 4.89 -22.78 -5.81
CA TYR A 3 3.82 -23.75 -5.68
C TYR A 3 2.58 -23.18 -6.37
N ASN A 4 2.36 -23.61 -7.61
CA ASN A 4 1.15 -23.33 -8.37
C ASN A 4 -0.05 -23.98 -7.64
N ARG A 5 -0.66 -23.24 -6.69
CA ARG A 5 -1.82 -23.68 -5.90
C ARG A 5 -3.00 -24.12 -6.79
N SER A 6 -3.05 -23.66 -8.03
CA SER A 6 -4.04 -24.01 -9.05
C SER A 6 -3.95 -25.47 -9.55
N ASN A 7 -2.86 -26.18 -9.26
CA ASN A 7 -2.60 -27.54 -9.76
C ASN A 7 -2.53 -28.62 -8.67
N ILE A 8 -2.88 -28.31 -7.41
CA ILE A 8 -2.87 -29.32 -6.34
C ILE A 8 -4.11 -30.22 -6.51
N LYS A 9 -3.98 -31.27 -7.32
CA LYS A 9 -4.97 -32.36 -7.37
C LYS A 9 -4.64 -33.37 -6.28
N ARG A 10 -5.63 -33.70 -5.43
CA ARG A 10 -5.63 -34.82 -4.46
C ARG A 10 -4.64 -34.64 -3.29
N CYS A 11 -4.92 -33.65 -2.43
CA CYS A 11 -4.12 -33.28 -1.25
C CYS A 11 -4.19 -34.27 -0.08
N VAL A 12 -5.06 -35.29 -0.14
CA VAL A 12 -5.36 -36.17 1.00
C VAL A 12 -4.69 -37.52 0.78
N TYR A 13 -3.74 -37.83 1.67
CA TYR A 13 -3.05 -39.11 1.74
C TYR A 13 -3.38 -39.77 3.07
N ILE A 14 -3.83 -41.03 3.05
CA ILE A 14 -3.92 -41.86 4.26
C ILE A 14 -2.90 -42.99 4.11
N LYS A 15 -2.01 -43.12 5.10
CA LYS A 15 -0.91 -44.11 5.13
C LYS A 15 -0.07 -44.11 3.83
N GLY A 16 0.26 -42.92 3.31
CA GLY A 16 1.10 -42.75 2.12
C GLY A 16 0.41 -43.06 0.78
N LYS A 17 -0.86 -43.46 0.77
CA LYS A 17 -1.63 -43.70 -0.46
C LYS A 17 -2.55 -42.53 -0.76
N GLN A 18 -2.56 -42.13 -2.03
CA GLN A 18 -3.47 -41.08 -2.52
C GLN A 18 -4.91 -41.58 -2.47
N ILE A 19 -5.78 -40.82 -1.80
CA ILE A 19 -7.21 -41.10 -1.82
C ILE A 19 -7.80 -40.55 -3.11
N LYS A 20 -8.42 -41.44 -3.90
CA LYS A 20 -9.26 -41.03 -5.02
C LYS A 20 -10.66 -40.81 -4.46
N ILE A 21 -11.06 -39.56 -4.35
CA ILE A 21 -12.45 -39.18 -4.08
C ILE A 21 -13.19 -38.90 -5.39
N THR A 22 -14.47 -39.21 -5.41
CA THR A 22 -15.41 -38.87 -6.48
C THR A 22 -15.73 -37.37 -6.44
N ASN A 23 -16.27 -36.82 -7.54
CA ASN A 23 -16.73 -35.43 -7.58
C ASN A 23 -17.80 -35.16 -6.51
N LYS A 24 -18.72 -36.12 -6.29
CA LYS A 24 -19.77 -36.02 -5.27
C LYS A 24 -19.19 -35.91 -3.85
N GLU A 25 -18.17 -36.71 -3.53
CA GLU A 25 -17.50 -36.64 -2.23
C GLU A 25 -16.73 -35.33 -2.06
N PHE A 26 -16.12 -34.82 -3.13
CA PHE A 26 -15.46 -33.52 -3.11
C PHE A 26 -16.45 -32.38 -2.85
N ASP A 27 -17.60 -32.38 -3.53
CA ASP A 27 -18.66 -31.39 -3.33
C ASP A 27 -19.22 -31.44 -1.90
N ASP A 28 -19.41 -32.64 -1.33
CA ASP A 28 -19.83 -32.81 0.06
C ASP A 28 -18.79 -32.25 1.05
N ILE A 29 -17.50 -32.51 0.81
CA ILE A 29 -16.40 -31.93 1.62
C ILE A 29 -16.39 -30.41 1.54
N LEU A 30 -16.56 -29.84 0.34
CA LEU A 30 -16.63 -28.39 0.16
C LEU A 30 -17.83 -27.79 0.91
N LEU A 31 -19.01 -28.44 0.84
CA LEU A 31 -20.20 -28.00 1.54
C LEU A 31 -20.00 -28.04 3.07
N LYS A 32 -19.49 -29.15 3.61
CA LYS A 32 -19.16 -29.28 5.04
C LYS A 32 -18.15 -28.24 5.50
N SER A 33 -17.12 -28.00 4.70
CA SER A 33 -16.11 -26.97 5.00
C SER A 33 -16.72 -25.57 5.03
N LYS A 34 -17.61 -25.25 4.08
CA LYS A 34 -18.34 -23.99 4.03
C LYS A 34 -19.23 -23.81 5.27
N ILE A 35 -20.00 -24.84 5.64
CA ILE A 35 -20.86 -24.81 6.83
C ILE A 35 -20.02 -24.59 8.09
N SER A 36 -18.93 -25.34 8.26
CA SER A 36 -18.02 -25.20 9.41
C SER A 36 -17.45 -23.77 9.53
N PHE A 37 -16.99 -23.19 8.42
CA PHE A 37 -16.51 -21.81 8.40
C PHE A 37 -17.61 -20.81 8.77
N LEU A 38 -18.82 -20.97 8.24
CA LEU A 38 -19.94 -20.07 8.55
C LEU A 38 -20.34 -20.15 10.03
N SER A 39 -20.33 -21.34 10.63
CA SER A 39 -20.55 -21.51 12.07
C SER A 39 -19.46 -20.82 12.87
N TYR A 40 -18.19 -21.03 12.53
CA TYR A 40 -17.07 -20.34 13.20
C TYR A 40 -17.23 -18.82 13.15
N VAL A 41 -17.52 -18.25 11.97
CA VAL A 41 -17.72 -16.80 11.83
C VAL A 41 -18.90 -16.33 12.69
N LYS A 42 -20.04 -17.03 12.64
CA LYS A 42 -21.23 -16.70 13.45
C LYS A 42 -20.91 -16.70 14.94
N ASP A 43 -20.20 -17.72 15.42
CA ASP A 43 -19.92 -17.90 16.84
C ASP A 43 -18.84 -16.92 17.36
N ASN A 44 -18.04 -16.35 16.45
CA ASN A 44 -16.94 -15.43 16.78
C ASN A 44 -17.18 -13.99 16.30
N THR A 45 -18.37 -13.67 15.77
CA THR A 45 -18.77 -12.31 15.43
C THR A 45 -19.94 -11.88 16.29
N ASN A 46 -19.71 -10.94 17.19
CA ASN A 46 -20.76 -10.36 18.01
C ASN A 46 -21.73 -9.55 17.13
N ASN A 47 -23.00 -9.47 17.53
CA ASN A 47 -23.98 -8.57 16.90
C ASN A 47 -23.78 -7.10 17.33
N ASP A 48 -22.52 -6.68 17.48
CA ASP A 48 -22.11 -5.34 17.86
C ASP A 48 -21.55 -4.58 16.63
N PRO A 49 -21.20 -3.29 16.76
CA PRO A 49 -20.63 -2.52 15.65
C PRO A 49 -19.35 -3.14 15.03
N ASN A 50 -18.58 -3.91 15.79
CA ASN A 50 -17.37 -4.57 15.29
C ASN A 50 -17.72 -5.77 14.41
N GLY A 51 -18.68 -6.60 14.83
CA GLY A 51 -19.16 -7.70 13.98
C GLY A 51 -19.87 -7.22 12.73
N ILE A 52 -20.66 -6.14 12.81
CA ILE A 52 -21.24 -5.49 11.61
C ILE A 52 -20.13 -5.01 10.66
N SER A 53 -19.06 -4.39 11.20
CA SER A 53 -17.93 -3.94 10.40
C SER A 53 -17.19 -5.10 9.72
N TYR A 54 -17.03 -6.23 10.39
CA TYR A 54 -16.45 -7.45 9.80
C TYR A 54 -17.30 -7.97 8.63
N ASN A 55 -18.61 -8.11 8.84
CA ASN A 55 -19.53 -8.58 7.80
C ASN A 55 -19.54 -7.64 6.57
N LYS A 56 -19.51 -6.33 6.83
CA LYS A 56 -19.35 -5.32 5.78
C LYS A 56 -18.03 -5.52 5.01
N TRP A 57 -16.92 -5.74 5.70
CA TRP A 57 -15.63 -6.00 5.05
C TRP A 57 -15.66 -7.24 4.17
N CYS A 58 -16.30 -8.34 4.61
CA CYS A 58 -16.48 -9.54 3.80
C CYS A 58 -17.25 -9.23 2.51
N LYS A 59 -18.35 -8.45 2.63
CA LYS A 59 -19.13 -7.99 1.47
C LYS A 59 -18.28 -7.13 0.52
N ASP A 60 -17.64 -6.09 1.03
CA ASP A 60 -16.83 -5.16 0.24
C ASP A 60 -15.69 -5.89 -0.49
N LYS A 61 -15.04 -6.86 0.17
CA LYS A 61 -13.99 -7.69 -0.44
C LYS A 61 -14.55 -8.56 -1.57
N LEU A 62 -15.73 -9.15 -1.40
CA LEU A 62 -16.38 -9.96 -2.43
C LEU A 62 -16.76 -9.11 -3.66
N GLU A 63 -17.29 -7.91 -3.45
CA GLU A 63 -17.59 -6.96 -4.52
C GLU A 63 -16.32 -6.59 -5.32
N LEU A 64 -15.20 -6.34 -4.64
CA LEU A 64 -13.92 -6.06 -5.29
C LEU A 64 -13.38 -7.25 -6.10
N ILE A 65 -13.55 -8.48 -5.62
CA ILE A 65 -13.12 -9.70 -6.34
C ILE A 65 -13.95 -9.89 -7.60
N ASN A 66 -15.26 -9.70 -7.51
CA ASN A 66 -16.20 -9.90 -8.62
C ASN A 66 -16.23 -8.73 -9.61
N LYS A 67 -15.57 -7.62 -9.28
CA LYS A 67 -15.44 -6.47 -10.18
C LYS A 67 -14.60 -6.85 -11.40
N ASN A 68 -15.26 -6.99 -12.56
CA ASN A 68 -14.59 -7.16 -13.84
C ASN A 68 -14.11 -5.80 -14.38
N THR A 69 -12.94 -5.33 -13.94
CA THR A 69 -12.30 -4.16 -14.57
C THR A 69 -11.54 -4.58 -15.82
N ASN A 70 -12.23 -4.57 -16.96
CA ASN A 70 -11.61 -4.84 -18.26
C ASN A 70 -10.88 -3.63 -18.83
N ASP A 71 -11.17 -2.42 -18.34
CA ASP A 71 -10.59 -1.18 -18.88
C ASP A 71 -9.65 -0.51 -17.88
N THR A 72 -8.40 -0.97 -17.85
CA THR A 72 -7.28 -0.32 -17.14
C THR A 72 -6.43 0.53 -18.07
N THR A 73 -6.86 0.72 -19.32
CA THR A 73 -6.04 1.36 -20.37
C THR A 73 -5.84 2.85 -20.11
N SER A 74 -6.82 3.48 -19.45
CA SER A 74 -6.86 4.91 -19.13
C SER A 74 -6.06 5.33 -17.88
N LEU A 75 -5.61 4.36 -17.08
CA LEU A 75 -4.82 4.63 -15.87
C LEU A 75 -3.41 5.12 -16.22
N LYS A 76 -2.95 6.16 -15.53
CA LYS A 76 -1.67 6.84 -15.80
C LYS A 76 -0.79 6.88 -14.57
N VAL A 77 0.51 6.65 -14.77
CA VAL A 77 1.53 6.84 -13.73
C VAL A 77 1.59 8.31 -13.34
N GLY A 78 1.69 8.58 -12.03
CA GLY A 78 1.71 9.91 -11.43
C GLY A 78 0.33 10.58 -11.29
N ALA A 79 -0.72 10.00 -11.86
CA ALA A 79 -2.08 10.47 -11.65
C ALA A 79 -2.63 10.01 -10.29
N ILE A 80 -3.54 10.79 -9.73
CA ILE A 80 -4.15 10.56 -8.43
C ILE A 80 -5.56 10.04 -8.63
N TYR A 81 -5.87 8.94 -7.96
CA TYR A 81 -7.17 8.27 -8.02
C TYR A 81 -7.67 8.01 -6.61
N TRP A 82 -8.98 7.87 -6.47
CA TRP A 82 -9.55 7.27 -5.28
C TRP A 82 -9.25 5.76 -5.28
N VAL A 83 -8.65 5.29 -4.19
CA VAL A 83 -8.24 3.90 -4.01
C VAL A 83 -8.88 3.33 -2.76
N ASP A 84 -9.52 2.19 -2.93
CA ASP A 84 -10.09 1.40 -1.84
C ASP A 84 -9.01 0.53 -1.18
N LEU A 85 -8.42 1.04 -0.10
CA LEU A 85 -7.45 0.32 0.71
C LEU A 85 -8.12 -0.74 1.61
N GLY A 86 -9.46 -0.84 1.64
CA GLY A 86 -10.21 -1.81 2.41
C GLY A 86 -10.15 -1.59 3.93
N TYR A 87 -10.54 -2.64 4.68
CA TYR A 87 -10.26 -2.76 6.10
C TYR A 87 -8.93 -3.52 6.27
N ASN A 88 -7.97 -2.81 6.86
CA ASN A 88 -6.63 -3.28 7.17
C ASN A 88 -6.46 -3.42 8.69
N ILE A 89 -5.42 -4.15 9.13
CA ILE A 89 -5.29 -4.59 10.53
C ILE A 89 -4.49 -3.57 11.35
N GLY A 90 -4.95 -3.28 12.57
CA GLY A 90 -4.26 -2.39 13.50
C GLY A 90 -4.06 -0.98 12.94
N SER A 91 -2.80 -0.55 12.87
CA SER A 91 -2.42 0.81 12.45
C SER A 91 -2.23 0.96 10.93
N GLU A 92 -2.49 -0.09 10.16
CA GLU A 92 -2.42 -0.03 8.70
C GLU A 92 -3.43 0.98 8.12
N LEU A 93 -3.01 1.66 7.06
CA LEU A 93 -3.86 2.66 6.43
C LEU A 93 -5.05 1.99 5.74
N ARG A 94 -6.27 2.36 6.14
CA ARG A 94 -7.53 1.79 5.64
C ARG A 94 -8.42 2.83 4.96
N LYS A 95 -9.54 2.35 4.41
CA LYS A 95 -10.64 3.11 3.76
C LYS A 95 -10.31 3.61 2.35
N LEU A 96 -11.31 4.25 1.74
CA LEU A 96 -11.18 4.97 0.47
C LEU A 96 -10.32 6.23 0.66
N ARG A 97 -9.26 6.37 -0.12
CA ARG A 97 -8.32 7.51 -0.03
C ARG A 97 -7.81 7.93 -1.39
N PRO A 98 -7.45 9.21 -1.59
CA PRO A 98 -6.68 9.59 -2.75
C PRO A 98 -5.31 8.92 -2.66
N ALA A 99 -4.81 8.41 -3.77
CA ALA A 99 -3.49 7.81 -3.86
C ALA A 99 -2.86 8.10 -5.22
N ILE A 100 -1.55 8.33 -5.22
CA ILE A 100 -0.76 8.46 -6.43
C ILE A 100 -0.56 7.06 -7.01
N LEU A 101 -0.95 6.85 -8.27
CA LEU A 101 -0.59 5.65 -9.01
C LEU A 101 0.89 5.72 -9.39
N TRP A 102 1.75 5.13 -8.58
CA TRP A 102 3.20 5.28 -8.68
C TRP A 102 3.80 4.47 -9.82
N ARG A 103 3.42 3.19 -9.94
CA ARG A 103 3.87 2.28 -11.00
C ARG A 103 2.81 1.22 -11.27
N SER A 104 2.76 0.72 -12.50
CA SER A 104 1.95 -0.45 -12.86
C SER A 104 2.82 -1.67 -13.09
N ALA A 105 2.28 -2.85 -12.84
CA ALA A 105 2.77 -4.07 -13.47
C ALA A 105 2.60 -4.00 -15.00
N SER A 106 3.33 -4.82 -15.74
CA SER A 106 3.29 -4.86 -17.21
C SER A 106 1.87 -5.07 -17.76
N ASN A 107 1.08 -5.92 -17.10
CA ASN A 107 -0.30 -6.22 -17.46
C ASN A 107 -1.33 -5.20 -16.94
N LYS A 108 -0.90 -4.15 -16.23
CA LYS A 108 -1.74 -3.11 -15.59
C LYS A 108 -2.82 -3.62 -14.64
N LYS A 109 -2.81 -4.90 -14.23
CA LYS A 109 -3.76 -5.47 -13.25
C LYS A 109 -3.36 -5.18 -11.81
N MET A 110 -2.09 -4.89 -11.57
CA MET A 110 -1.56 -4.51 -10.26
C MET A 110 -0.84 -3.17 -10.37
N TRP A 111 -1.00 -2.35 -9.34
CA TRP A 111 -0.42 -1.01 -9.25
C TRP A 111 0.24 -0.82 -7.90
N THR A 112 1.41 -0.19 -7.89
CA THR A 112 1.98 0.39 -6.69
C THR A 112 1.32 1.75 -6.48
N ALA A 113 0.73 1.96 -5.32
CA ALA A 113 0.07 3.20 -4.94
C ALA A 113 0.74 3.82 -3.71
N ILE A 114 0.79 5.15 -3.69
CA ILE A 114 1.24 5.94 -2.55
C ILE A 114 0.03 6.68 -1.99
N PRO A 115 -0.50 6.26 -0.84
CA PRO A 115 -1.67 6.91 -0.26
C PRO A 115 -1.38 8.36 0.15
N LEU A 116 -2.40 9.20 -0.02
CA LEU A 116 -2.40 10.57 0.43
C LEU A 116 -3.29 10.74 1.67
N THR A 117 -2.95 11.72 2.50
CA THR A 117 -3.85 12.29 3.49
C THR A 117 -4.86 13.23 2.83
N SER A 118 -5.88 13.65 3.57
CA SER A 118 -6.88 14.61 3.04
C SER A 118 -6.36 16.05 2.96
N LYS A 119 -5.30 16.38 3.71
CA LYS A 119 -4.70 17.71 3.83
C LYS A 119 -3.21 17.57 4.11
N HIS A 120 -2.44 18.61 3.84
CA HIS A 120 -1.06 18.70 4.30
C HIS A 120 -0.99 18.51 5.81
N LYS A 121 0.10 17.88 6.26
CA LYS A 121 0.36 17.64 7.67
C LYS A 121 1.36 18.64 8.23
N ASP A 122 2.24 19.19 7.40
CA ASP A 122 3.30 20.12 7.81
C ASP A 122 4.12 19.54 8.98
N ASP A 123 4.39 18.23 8.94
CA ASP A 123 5.12 17.52 9.99
C ASP A 123 6.58 17.27 9.60
N ASN A 124 7.38 16.88 10.59
CA ASN A 124 8.83 16.70 10.43
C ASN A 124 9.23 15.26 10.07
N TYR A 125 8.28 14.41 9.67
CA TYR A 125 8.61 13.04 9.30
C TYR A 125 9.24 13.01 7.92
N TYR A 126 10.50 12.59 7.83
CA TYR A 126 11.24 12.59 6.55
C TYR A 126 10.65 11.66 5.47
N PHE A 127 9.77 10.73 5.85
CA PHE A 127 9.06 9.81 4.97
C PHE A 127 7.65 10.31 4.58
N HIS A 128 7.25 11.48 5.06
CA HIS A 128 6.10 12.21 4.58
C HIS A 128 6.53 13.26 3.56
N TYR A 129 5.67 13.51 2.57
CA TYR A 129 5.91 14.55 1.58
C TYR A 129 4.63 15.30 1.26
N ASP A 130 4.55 16.56 1.67
CA ASP A 130 3.47 17.45 1.25
C ASP A 130 3.63 17.79 -0.23
N LEU A 131 2.59 17.52 -1.02
CA LEU A 131 2.59 17.79 -2.45
C LEU A 131 2.60 19.31 -2.70
N ILE A 132 3.16 19.74 -3.83
CA ILE A 132 3.29 21.18 -4.11
C ILE A 132 1.94 21.89 -4.21
N ASP A 133 0.93 21.21 -4.79
CA ASP A 133 -0.43 21.74 -4.83
C ASP A 133 -1.11 21.59 -3.46
N LYS A 134 -1.36 22.73 -2.79
CA LYS A 134 -2.00 22.80 -1.47
C LYS A 134 -3.42 22.22 -1.42
N LYS A 135 -4.08 21.98 -2.56
CA LYS A 135 -5.37 21.29 -2.64
C LYS A 135 -5.24 19.77 -2.49
N LEU A 136 -4.00 19.26 -2.59
CA LEU A 136 -3.68 17.86 -2.32
C LEU A 136 -3.21 17.68 -0.88
N GLY A 137 -2.97 16.43 -0.51
CA GLY A 137 -2.49 16.05 0.82
C GLY A 137 -1.02 15.65 0.83
N THR A 138 -0.61 15.18 2.00
CA THR A 138 0.68 14.55 2.26
C THR A 138 0.72 13.14 1.69
N ALA A 139 1.74 12.83 0.90
CA ALA A 139 2.08 11.46 0.54
C ALA A 139 2.73 10.74 1.73
N ARG A 140 2.16 9.60 2.12
CA ARG A 140 2.66 8.75 3.21
C ARG A 140 3.46 7.59 2.64
N LEU A 141 4.77 7.78 2.50
CA LEU A 141 5.59 6.83 1.76
C LEU A 141 5.80 5.53 2.53
N GLU A 142 5.74 5.56 3.86
CA GLU A 142 5.75 4.37 4.71
C GLU A 142 4.53 3.45 4.48
N ASN A 143 3.47 3.98 3.86
CA ASN A 143 2.27 3.23 3.49
C ASN A 143 2.21 2.90 1.99
N LEU A 144 3.35 2.91 1.29
CA LEU A 144 3.45 2.45 -0.09
C LEU A 144 2.97 0.98 -0.18
N ILE A 145 2.08 0.70 -1.13
CA ILE A 145 1.38 -0.58 -1.21
C ILE A 145 1.12 -1.01 -2.64
N ASN A 146 1.14 -2.32 -2.88
CA ASN A 146 0.68 -2.91 -4.13
C ASN A 146 -0.81 -3.28 -4.02
N ILE A 147 -1.60 -2.82 -4.99
CA ILE A 147 -3.04 -3.00 -5.04
C ILE A 147 -3.46 -3.61 -6.38
N SER A 148 -4.55 -4.37 -6.36
CA SER A 148 -5.25 -4.73 -7.60
C SER A 148 -5.88 -3.49 -8.23
N SER A 149 -5.89 -3.41 -9.56
CA SER A 149 -6.62 -2.39 -10.32
C SER A 149 -8.11 -2.32 -9.96
N ASN A 150 -8.72 -3.41 -9.48
CA ASN A 150 -10.11 -3.43 -9.01
C ASN A 150 -10.35 -2.44 -7.86
N ARG A 151 -9.31 -2.16 -7.06
CA ARG A 151 -9.35 -1.22 -5.93
C ARG A 151 -9.30 0.25 -6.37
N ILE A 152 -8.90 0.50 -7.62
CA ILE A 152 -8.88 1.85 -8.18
C ILE A 152 -10.32 2.19 -8.58
N ARG A 153 -10.79 3.35 -8.13
CA ARG A 153 -12.11 3.88 -8.45
C ARG A 153 -11.96 5.04 -9.43
N GLU A 154 -12.69 6.13 -9.21
CA GLU A 154 -12.67 7.30 -10.07
C GLU A 154 -11.38 8.14 -9.91
N PRO A 155 -10.99 8.88 -10.96
CA PRO A 155 -9.91 9.86 -10.86
C PRO A 155 -10.20 10.92 -9.79
N TYR A 156 -9.16 11.40 -9.14
CA TYR A 156 -9.26 12.55 -8.25
C TYR A 156 -9.14 13.82 -9.09
N TYR A 157 -10.06 14.77 -8.95
CA TYR A 157 -10.11 15.97 -9.79
C TYR A 157 -9.71 17.23 -9.01
N ILE A 158 -8.89 18.07 -9.66
CA ILE A 158 -8.61 19.45 -9.24
C ILE A 158 -8.89 20.35 -10.44
N ASN A 159 -9.72 21.37 -10.23
CA ASN A 159 -10.11 22.34 -11.28
C ASN A 159 -10.57 21.64 -12.58
N ASN A 160 -11.45 20.63 -12.44
CA ASN A 160 -12.01 19.81 -13.52
C ASN A 160 -10.97 19.03 -14.36
N LYS A 161 -9.74 18.87 -13.86
CA LYS A 161 -8.70 18.03 -14.48
C LYS A 161 -8.29 16.92 -13.52
N ILE A 162 -7.92 15.75 -14.06
CA ILE A 162 -7.35 14.67 -13.25
C ILE A 162 -6.09 15.21 -12.57
N ALA A 163 -6.06 15.10 -11.25
CA ALA A 163 -4.92 15.52 -10.47
C ALA A 163 -3.72 14.62 -10.78
N THR A 164 -2.58 15.24 -11.04
CA THR A 164 -1.31 14.57 -11.36
C THR A 164 -0.20 15.23 -10.60
N ILE A 165 0.73 14.44 -10.07
CA ILE A 165 1.93 14.99 -9.43
C ILE A 165 2.81 15.69 -10.47
N THR A 166 3.52 16.73 -10.04
CA THR A 166 4.51 17.40 -10.89
C THR A 166 5.80 16.57 -10.96
N LYS A 167 6.70 16.94 -11.88
CA LYS A 167 8.05 16.36 -11.93
C LYS A 167 8.81 16.58 -10.62
N LYS A 168 8.68 17.77 -10.01
CA LYS A 168 9.34 18.11 -8.75
C LYS A 168 8.82 17.25 -7.59
N ASP A 169 7.50 17.00 -7.53
CA ASP A 169 6.93 16.05 -6.59
C ASP A 169 7.49 14.63 -6.82
N ASN A 170 7.54 14.19 -8.08
CA ASN A 170 8.06 12.86 -8.44
C ASN A 170 9.52 12.67 -7.99
N ASP A 171 10.39 13.63 -8.30
CA ASP A 171 11.80 13.59 -7.95
C ASP A 171 12.00 13.57 -6.42
N ALA A 172 11.21 14.37 -5.68
CA ALA A 172 11.25 14.40 -4.22
C ALA A 172 10.79 13.07 -3.60
N ILE A 173 9.65 12.54 -4.06
CA ILE A 173 9.12 11.25 -3.61
C ILE A 173 10.11 10.12 -3.91
N LEU A 174 10.70 10.09 -5.12
CA LEU A 174 11.68 9.08 -5.50
C LEU A 174 12.90 9.09 -4.58
N LYS A 175 13.38 10.27 -4.21
CA LYS A 175 14.50 10.42 -3.27
C LYS A 175 14.16 9.88 -1.88
N ILE A 176 12.95 10.14 -1.39
CA ILE A 176 12.50 9.60 -0.10
C ILE A 176 12.34 8.08 -0.18
N ILE A 177 11.78 7.54 -1.27
CA ILE A 177 11.66 6.08 -1.46
C ILE A 177 13.03 5.41 -1.45
N LYS A 178 14.01 5.96 -2.15
CA LYS A 178 15.40 5.46 -2.13
C LYS A 178 15.98 5.45 -0.72
N LYS A 179 15.76 6.53 0.03
CA LYS A 179 16.21 6.62 1.43
C LYS A 179 15.49 5.62 2.35
N TYR A 180 14.17 5.53 2.26
CA TYR A 180 13.34 4.76 3.21
C TYR A 180 13.31 3.27 2.93
N TYR A 181 13.15 2.87 1.65
CA TYR A 181 12.99 1.46 1.27
C TYR A 181 14.25 0.81 0.71
N ALA A 182 15.13 1.59 0.06
CA ALA A 182 16.42 1.09 -0.44
C ALA A 182 17.59 1.39 0.51
N PHE A 183 17.32 2.05 1.65
CA PHE A 183 18.31 2.44 2.65
C PHE A 183 19.50 3.23 2.05
N GLU A 184 19.27 3.94 0.93
CA GLU A 184 20.31 4.73 0.28
C GLU A 184 20.59 6.01 1.09
N GLU A 185 21.86 6.21 1.46
CA GLU A 185 22.29 7.47 2.03
C GLU A 185 22.17 8.60 1.01
N THR A 186 21.21 9.49 1.23
CA THR A 186 21.10 10.71 0.45
C THR A 186 22.27 11.64 0.80
N LYS A 187 23.06 12.05 -0.21
CA LYS A 187 24.27 12.90 -0.08
C LYS A 187 24.09 14.20 0.72
N GLU A 188 22.87 14.63 1.00
CA GLU A 188 22.58 15.78 1.88
C GLU A 188 23.08 15.60 3.31
N ALA A 189 23.05 14.37 3.86
CA ALA A 189 23.63 14.10 5.19
C ALA A 189 25.14 14.40 5.21
N ASN A 190 25.84 14.11 4.11
CA ASN A 190 27.28 14.33 3.99
C ASN A 190 27.65 15.83 3.90
N ILE A 191 26.75 16.70 3.40
CA ILE A 191 26.98 18.15 3.38
C ILE A 191 26.82 18.74 4.79
N THR A 192 25.81 18.31 5.54
CA THR A 192 25.57 18.79 6.91
C THR A 192 26.68 18.33 7.86
N ILE A 193 27.12 17.07 7.77
CA ILE A 193 28.24 16.54 8.56
C ILE A 193 29.54 17.27 8.20
N ARG A 194 29.81 17.51 6.90
CA ARG A 194 30.98 18.29 6.48
C ARG A 194 30.92 19.72 7.00
N LYS A 195 29.79 20.42 6.87
CA LYS A 195 29.62 21.79 7.41
C LYS A 195 29.82 21.84 8.92
N GLN A 196 29.28 20.89 9.68
CA GLN A 196 29.47 20.82 11.14
C GLN A 196 30.94 20.56 11.51
N LYS A 197 31.64 19.66 10.81
CA LYS A 197 33.08 19.44 10.97
C LYS A 197 33.89 20.69 10.64
N THR A 198 33.56 21.42 9.57
CA THR A 198 34.25 22.65 9.18
C THR A 198 34.03 23.76 10.22
N ILE A 199 32.81 23.93 10.74
CA ILE A 199 32.52 24.92 11.79
C ILE A 199 33.26 24.57 13.08
N TYR A 200 33.24 23.30 13.49
CA TYR A 200 33.97 22.83 14.67
C TYR A 200 35.48 23.09 14.54
N ASN A 201 36.08 22.71 13.41
CA ASN A 201 37.51 22.92 13.18
C ASN A 201 37.89 24.41 13.15
N LYS A 202 37.07 25.26 12.52
CA LYS A 202 37.29 26.71 12.48
C LYS A 202 37.14 27.35 13.87
N SER A 203 36.23 26.84 14.70
CA SER A 203 36.08 27.28 16.09
C SER A 203 37.27 26.88 16.98
N LYS A 204 37.90 25.73 16.70
CA LYS A 204 39.07 25.23 17.41
C LYS A 204 40.33 26.02 17.06
N GLU A 205 40.59 26.26 15.77
CA GLU A 205 41.70 27.13 15.32
C GLU A 205 41.58 28.55 15.89
N ASN A 206 40.38 29.12 15.91
CA ASN A 206 40.16 30.45 16.48
C ASN A 206 40.40 30.50 18.00
N ARG A 207 40.15 29.41 18.74
CA ARG A 207 40.46 29.34 20.18
C ARG A 207 41.96 29.22 20.44
N GLU A 208 42.67 28.44 19.63
CA GLU A 208 44.13 28.28 19.76
C GLU A 208 44.89 29.57 19.44
N LYS A 209 44.42 30.38 18.48
CA LYS A 209 45.00 31.70 18.16
C LYS A 209 44.77 32.79 19.21
N VAL A 210 43.79 32.63 20.09
CA VAL A 210 43.47 33.61 21.16
C VAL A 210 44.25 33.30 22.45
N LEU A 211 44.89 32.13 22.53
CA LEU A 211 45.63 31.63 23.70
C LEU A 211 47.15 31.64 23.51
N THR A 212 47.64 32.25 22.43
CA THR A 212 49.07 32.53 22.14
C THR A 212 49.25 34.03 21.97
#